data_AF-A0A1F8X4L6-F1
#
_entry.id   AF-A0A1F8X4L6-F1
#
_cell.length_a   1.000
_cell.length_b   1.000
_cell.length_c   1.000
_cell.angle_alpha   90.00
_cell.angle_beta   90.00
_cell.angle_gamma   90.00
#
_symmetry.space_group_name_H-M   'P 1'
#
loop_
_entity.id
_entity.type
_entity.pdbx_description
1 polymer ?
#
loop_
_entity_poly.entity_id
_entity_poly.type
_entity_poly.pdbx_seq_one_letter_code
_entity_poly.pdbx_strand_id
1 'polypeptide(L)'
;MLNTFRFVLLLSIVVWVGSLVFFTFFVTPSVFKVLPRELAGELVANIFPKYWALGYVAGVLSLASLLAISFIEKFFPAGRILLLAFMTALTFYSGMVIAPEARAVQLEIKAAKEPARVQELKAEFRHKHMESYAINMAVIVSGVAFVLFTARSARL
;
A
#
# COMPACT_ATOMS: atom_id res chain seq x y z
N MET A 1 17.21 5.08 -23.56
CA MET A 1 16.26 5.88 -22.74
C MET A 1 14.92 5.18 -22.55
N LEU A 2 14.18 4.83 -23.62
CA LEU A 2 12.87 4.19 -23.48
C LEU A 2 12.89 2.84 -22.73
N ASN A 3 13.88 1.99 -23.01
CA ASN A 3 14.04 0.71 -22.30
C ASN A 3 14.32 0.91 -20.81
N THR A 4 15.02 1.98 -20.43
CA THR A 4 15.28 2.32 -19.03
C THR A 4 13.98 2.65 -18.31
N PHE A 5 13.10 3.48 -18.90
CA PHE A 5 11.79 3.79 -18.29
C PHE A 5 10.89 2.57 -18.21
N ARG A 6 10.88 1.70 -19.23
CA ARG A 6 10.12 0.44 -19.19
C ARG A 6 10.63 -0.48 -18.08
N PHE A 7 11.95 -0.60 -17.92
CA PHE A 7 12.56 -1.36 -16.85
C PHE A 7 12.18 -0.81 -15.47
N VAL A 8 12.32 0.51 -15.26
CA VAL A 8 11.96 1.15 -13.98
C VAL A 8 10.46 0.97 -13.68
N LEU A 9 9.58 1.19 -14.67
CA LEU A 9 8.14 0.96 -14.53
C LEU A 9 7.84 -0.47 -14.05
N LEU A 10 8.39 -1.48 -14.73
CA LEU A 10 8.17 -2.89 -14.41
C LEU A 10 8.75 -3.28 -13.06
N LEU A 11 9.97 -2.85 -12.77
CA LEU A 11 10.61 -3.14 -11.49
C LEU A 11 9.84 -2.51 -10.34
N SER A 12 9.47 -1.24 -10.44
CA SER A 12 8.72 -0.52 -9.42
C SER A 12 7.36 -1.17 -9.17
N ILE A 13 6.58 -1.50 -10.21
CA ILE A 13 5.25 -2.07 -10.01
C ILE A 13 5.31 -3.48 -9.42
N VAL A 14 6.26 -4.32 -9.85
CA VAL A 14 6.40 -5.69 -9.33
C VAL A 14 6.89 -5.68 -7.89
N VAL A 15 7.87 -4.84 -7.55
CA VAL A 15 8.35 -4.69 -6.16
C VAL A 15 7.22 -4.18 -5.27
N TRP A 16 6.46 -3.18 -5.73
CA TRP A 16 5.34 -2.64 -4.98
C TRP A 16 4.28 -3.70 -4.73
N VAL A 17 3.66 -4.25 -5.78
CA VAL A 17 2.57 -5.23 -5.65
C VAL A 17 3.04 -6.50 -4.93
N GLY A 18 4.25 -6.98 -5.23
CA GLY A 18 4.85 -8.12 -4.55
C GLY A 18 5.00 -7.90 -3.05
N SER A 19 5.48 -6.71 -2.64
CA SER A 19 5.56 -6.36 -1.22
C SER A 19 4.20 -6.29 -0.55
N LEU A 20 3.18 -5.73 -1.21
CA LEU A 20 1.81 -5.63 -0.67
C LEU A 20 1.25 -7.03 -0.44
N VAL A 21 1.33 -7.91 -1.44
CA VAL A 21 0.86 -9.30 -1.38
C VAL A 21 1.59 -10.06 -0.29
N PHE A 22 2.92 -9.99 -0.25
CA PHE A 22 3.73 -10.71 0.73
C PHE A 22 3.41 -10.27 2.16
N PHE A 23 3.35 -8.95 2.41
CA PHE A 23 3.06 -8.45 3.75
C PHE A 23 1.65 -8.82 4.21
N THR A 24 0.67 -8.63 3.35
CA THR A 24 -0.75 -8.77 3.70
C THR A 24 -1.14 -10.20 3.97
N PHE A 25 -0.71 -11.12 3.11
CA PHE A 25 -1.17 -12.51 3.17
C PHE A 25 -0.23 -13.43 3.94
N PHE A 26 1.05 -13.06 4.09
CA PHE A 26 2.05 -13.93 4.71
C PHE A 26 2.64 -13.31 5.96
N VAL A 27 3.27 -12.14 5.88
CA VAL A 27 4.03 -11.59 7.01
C VAL A 27 3.11 -11.24 8.17
N THR A 28 2.09 -10.41 7.96
CA THR A 28 1.21 -9.98 9.05
C THR A 28 0.49 -11.17 9.71
N PRO A 29 -0.17 -12.09 8.97
CA PRO A 29 -0.80 -13.26 9.58
C PRO A 29 0.18 -14.16 10.33
N SER A 30 1.39 -14.37 9.78
CA SER A 30 2.40 -15.21 10.43
C SER A 30 2.89 -14.59 11.74
N VAL A 31 3.13 -13.27 11.75
CA VAL A 31 3.55 -12.54 12.96
C VAL A 31 2.49 -12.64 14.06
N PHE A 32 1.21 -12.40 13.74
CA PHE A 32 0.11 -12.51 14.71
C PHE A 32 -0.18 -13.95 15.16
N LYS A 33 0.27 -14.95 14.40
CA LYS A 33 0.14 -16.37 14.78
C LYS A 33 1.19 -16.81 15.80
N VAL A 34 2.41 -16.27 15.73
CA VAL A 34 3.54 -16.76 16.53
C VAL A 34 3.89 -15.88 17.72
N LEU A 35 3.51 -14.60 17.71
CA LEU A 35 3.79 -13.66 18.81
C LEU A 35 2.53 -13.33 19.62
N PRO A 36 2.67 -12.96 20.90
CA PRO A 36 1.61 -12.30 21.65
C PRO A 36 1.09 -11.07 20.89
N ARG A 37 -0.22 -10.81 21.00
CA ARG A 37 -0.91 -9.81 20.16
C ARG A 37 -0.30 -8.40 20.28
N GLU A 38 0.10 -8.03 21.49
CA GLU A 38 0.74 -6.74 21.78
C GLU A 38 2.09 -6.62 21.06
N LEU A 39 2.94 -7.64 21.17
CA LEU A 39 4.26 -7.67 20.55
C LEU A 39 4.17 -7.75 19.01
N ALA A 40 3.21 -8.53 18.49
CA ALA A 40 2.90 -8.58 17.06
C ALA A 40 2.53 -7.18 16.53
N GLY A 41 1.66 -6.47 17.26
CA GLY A 41 1.25 -5.11 16.93
C GLY A 41 2.43 -4.13 16.90
N GLU A 42 3.33 -4.20 17.88
CA GLU A 42 4.52 -3.34 17.95
C GLU A 42 5.51 -3.62 16.81
N LEU A 43 5.76 -4.90 16.50
CA LEU A 43 6.61 -5.29 15.39
C LEU A 43 6.06 -4.77 14.06
N VAL A 44 4.77 -5.01 13.79
CA VAL A 44 4.13 -4.58 12.54
C VAL A 44 4.09 -3.05 12.45
N ALA A 45 3.82 -2.34 13.55
CA ALA A 45 3.85 -0.87 13.61
C ALA A 45 5.23 -0.27 13.28
N ASN A 46 6.32 -0.97 13.64
CA ASN A 46 7.68 -0.56 13.26
C ASN A 46 7.95 -0.79 11.75
N ILE A 47 7.38 -1.85 11.17
CA ILE A 47 7.58 -2.16 9.76
C ILE A 47 6.77 -1.23 8.85
N PHE A 48 5.55 -0.86 9.24
CA PHE A 48 4.65 -0.13 8.35
C PHE A 48 5.21 1.19 7.76
N PRO A 49 5.94 2.05 8.50
CA PRO A 49 6.58 3.24 7.90
C PRO A 49 7.46 2.91 6.69
N LYS A 50 8.21 1.81 6.74
CA LYS A 50 9.09 1.35 5.65
C LYS A 50 8.26 0.77 4.50
N TYR A 51 7.20 0.04 4.84
CA TYR A 51 6.24 -0.51 3.88
C TYR A 51 5.57 0.60 3.05
N TRP A 52 5.06 1.65 3.68
CA TRP A 52 4.47 2.78 2.98
C TRP A 52 5.51 3.56 2.19
N ALA A 53 6.71 3.79 2.74
CA ALA A 53 7.79 4.46 2.01
C ALA A 53 8.17 3.73 0.71
N LEU A 54 8.23 2.40 0.74
CA LEU A 54 8.43 1.58 -0.47
C LEU A 54 7.28 1.82 -1.46
N GLY A 55 6.03 1.79 -1.00
CA GLY A 55 4.87 2.08 -1.85
C GLY A 55 4.88 3.49 -2.45
N TYR A 56 5.30 4.50 -1.69
CA TYR A 56 5.41 5.88 -2.18
C TYR A 56 6.44 5.99 -3.29
N VAL A 57 7.65 5.48 -3.04
CA VAL A 57 8.75 5.52 -4.01
C VAL A 57 8.35 4.74 -5.27
N ALA A 58 7.83 3.53 -5.11
CA ALA A 58 7.46 2.70 -6.24
C ALA A 58 6.26 3.27 -7.04
N GLY A 59 5.27 3.85 -6.38
CA GLY A 59 4.15 4.54 -7.03
C GLY A 59 4.60 5.74 -7.84
N VAL A 60 5.45 6.61 -7.26
CA VAL A 60 6.00 7.78 -7.96
C VAL A 60 6.88 7.36 -9.14
N LEU A 61 7.79 6.39 -8.95
CA LEU A 61 8.68 5.93 -10.02
C LEU A 61 7.93 5.27 -11.17
N SER A 62 6.93 4.44 -10.87
CA SER A 62 6.09 3.82 -11.89
C SER A 62 5.26 4.86 -12.65
N LEU A 63 4.70 5.86 -11.97
CA LEU A 63 3.89 6.91 -12.60
C LEU A 63 4.75 7.81 -13.50
N ALA A 64 5.89 8.27 -12.97
CA ALA A 64 6.83 9.08 -13.71
C ALA A 64 7.37 8.34 -14.95
N SER A 65 7.68 7.05 -14.80
CA SER A 65 8.16 6.23 -15.93
C SER A 65 7.09 6.04 -17.00
N LEU A 66 5.83 5.77 -16.62
CA LEU A 66 4.72 5.63 -17.57
C LEU A 66 4.44 6.94 -18.31
N LEU A 67 4.47 8.07 -17.61
CA LEU A 67 4.32 9.39 -18.22
C LEU A 67 5.47 9.68 -19.20
N ALA A 68 6.73 9.42 -18.81
CA ALA A 68 7.88 9.61 -19.68
C ALA A 68 7.79 8.75 -20.95
N ILE A 69 7.40 7.48 -20.84
CA ILE A 69 7.13 6.60 -22.00
C ILE A 69 6.06 7.22 -22.89
N SER A 70 4.95 7.68 -22.29
CA SER A 70 3.81 8.25 -23.02
C SER A 70 4.20 9.51 -23.82
N PHE A 71 5.03 10.38 -23.23
CA PHE A 71 5.57 11.57 -23.91
C PHE A 71 6.50 11.21 -25.06
N ILE A 72 7.40 10.23 -24.87
CA ILE A 72 8.35 9.80 -25.91
C ILE A 72 7.63 9.14 -27.08
N GLU A 73 6.65 8.27 -26.80
CA GLU A 73 5.89 7.53 -27.82
C GLU A 73 4.72 8.33 -28.41
N LYS A 74 4.41 9.52 -27.86
CA LYS A 74 3.26 10.36 -28.23
C LYS A 74 1.92 9.62 -28.14
N PHE A 75 1.82 8.68 -27.22
CA PHE A 75 0.63 7.89 -26.96
C PHE A 75 0.33 7.87 -25.47
N PHE A 76 -0.89 8.25 -25.09
CA PHE A 76 -1.28 8.40 -23.68
C PHE A 76 -2.32 7.35 -23.29
N PRO A 77 -1.90 6.23 -22.66
CA PRO A 77 -2.83 5.21 -22.17
C PRO A 77 -3.54 5.71 -20.91
N ALA A 78 -4.54 6.59 -21.07
CA ALA A 78 -5.23 7.28 -19.98
C ALA A 78 -5.72 6.34 -18.87
N GLY A 79 -6.29 5.18 -19.23
CA GLY A 79 -6.75 4.20 -18.24
C GLY A 79 -5.62 3.65 -17.35
N ARG A 80 -4.42 3.42 -17.91
CA ARG A 80 -3.26 2.94 -17.13
C ARG A 80 -2.70 4.04 -16.23
N ILE A 81 -2.64 5.26 -16.76
CA ILE A 81 -2.18 6.44 -16.01
C ILE A 81 -3.11 6.70 -14.82
N LEU A 82 -4.43 6.72 -15.06
CA LEU A 82 -5.44 6.93 -14.01
C LEU A 82 -5.43 5.81 -12.97
N LEU A 83 -5.32 4.54 -13.39
CA LEU A 83 -5.25 3.41 -12.46
C LEU A 83 -4.03 3.52 -11.54
N LEU A 84 -2.87 3.84 -12.10
CA LEU A 84 -1.62 3.92 -11.35
C LEU A 84 -1.57 5.18 -10.45
N ALA A 85 -2.11 6.30 -10.92
CA ALA A 85 -2.30 7.50 -10.12
C ALA A 85 -3.26 7.25 -8.95
N PHE A 86 -4.37 6.56 -9.19
CA PHE A 86 -5.33 6.16 -8.16
C PHE A 86 -4.70 5.26 -7.10
N MET A 87 -3.98 4.21 -7.51
CA MET A 87 -3.25 3.33 -6.58
C MET A 87 -2.23 4.09 -5.72
N THR A 88 -1.53 5.04 -6.35
CA THR A 88 -0.52 5.87 -5.67
C THR A 88 -1.21 6.75 -4.64
N ALA A 89 -2.27 7.46 -5.02
CA ALA A 89 -3.05 8.31 -4.13
C ALA A 89 -3.61 7.54 -2.93
N LEU A 90 -4.17 6.34 -3.17
CA LEU A 90 -4.66 5.46 -2.10
C LEU A 90 -3.56 5.05 -1.12
N THR A 91 -2.37 4.75 -1.63
CA THR A 91 -1.23 4.36 -0.79
C THR A 91 -0.75 5.52 0.07
N PHE A 92 -0.64 6.72 -0.52
CA PHE A 92 -0.36 7.95 0.23
C PHE A 92 -1.43 8.24 1.29
N TYR A 93 -2.71 8.12 0.94
CA TYR A 93 -3.81 8.31 1.88
C TYR A 93 -3.74 7.32 3.06
N SER A 94 -3.51 6.03 2.78
CA SER A 94 -3.36 4.99 3.80
C SER A 94 -2.24 5.31 4.79
N GLY A 95 -1.05 5.71 4.31
CA GLY A 95 0.09 5.92 5.20
C GLY A 95 0.23 7.34 5.77
N MET A 96 -0.37 8.36 5.16
CA MET A 96 -0.28 9.76 5.64
C MET A 96 -1.52 10.23 6.41
N VAL A 97 -2.67 9.58 6.24
CA VAL A 97 -3.92 9.94 6.93
C VAL A 97 -4.35 8.84 7.88
N ILE A 98 -4.64 7.64 7.35
CA ILE A 98 -5.20 6.55 8.17
C ILE A 98 -4.19 6.06 9.21
N ALA A 99 -2.91 5.93 8.84
CA ALA A 99 -1.90 5.42 9.75
C ALA A 99 -1.64 6.32 10.97
N PRO A 100 -1.47 7.66 10.82
CA PRO A 100 -1.43 8.56 11.97
C PRO A 100 -2.70 8.51 12.84
N GLU A 101 -3.89 8.49 12.23
CA GLU A 101 -5.16 8.39 12.97
C GLU A 101 -5.24 7.09 13.78
N ALA A 102 -4.93 5.94 13.17
CA ALA A 102 -4.92 4.65 13.86
C ALA A 102 -3.90 4.64 15.01
N ARG A 103 -2.74 5.30 14.84
CA ARG A 103 -1.74 5.44 15.90
C ARG A 103 -2.22 6.33 17.04
N ALA A 104 -2.93 7.43 16.74
CA ALA A 104 -3.52 8.30 17.76
C ALA A 104 -4.53 7.53 18.62
N VAL A 105 -5.46 6.81 17.99
CA VAL A 105 -6.43 5.96 18.70
C VAL A 105 -5.72 4.89 19.53
N GLN A 106 -4.65 4.27 19.02
CA GLN A 106 -3.88 3.28 19.77
C GLN A 106 -3.20 3.87 21.01
N LEU A 107 -2.72 5.12 20.95
CA LEU A 107 -2.17 5.82 22.11
C LEU A 107 -3.25 6.12 23.14
N GLU A 108 -4.45 6.53 22.71
CA GLU A 108 -5.60 6.73 23.60
C GLU A 108 -6.03 5.44 24.30
N ILE A 109 -6.05 4.30 23.60
CA ILE A 109 -6.34 2.99 24.21
C ILE A 109 -5.36 2.69 25.35
N LYS A 110 -4.06 2.96 25.15
CA LYS A 110 -3.02 2.72 26.16
C LYS A 110 -3.15 3.66 27.36
N ALA A 111 -3.70 4.85 27.19
CA ALA A 111 -3.88 5.84 28.24
C ALA A 111 -5.21 5.71 29.02
N ALA A 112 -6.24 5.14 28.39
CA ALA A 112 -7.56 5.01 28.98
C ALA A 112 -7.59 4.01 30.14
N LYS A 113 -8.20 4.41 31.26
CA LYS A 113 -8.38 3.57 32.46
C LYS A 113 -9.78 2.98 32.58
N GLU A 114 -10.77 3.64 31.98
CA GLU A 114 -12.17 3.25 32.06
C GLU A 114 -12.50 2.15 31.04
N PRO A 115 -13.08 1.01 31.46
CA PRO A 115 -13.38 -0.11 30.56
C PRO A 115 -14.28 0.25 29.38
N ALA A 116 -15.30 1.10 29.60
CA ALA A 116 -16.22 1.54 28.55
C ALA A 116 -15.49 2.33 27.46
N ARG A 117 -14.66 3.30 27.85
CA ARG A 117 -13.85 4.10 26.91
C ARG A 117 -12.85 3.24 26.14
N VAL A 118 -12.22 2.27 26.79
CA VAL A 118 -11.31 1.31 26.12
C VAL A 118 -12.05 0.51 25.04
N GLN A 119 -13.30 0.10 25.30
CA GLN A 119 -14.10 -0.65 24.34
C GLN A 119 -14.49 0.20 23.11
N GLU A 120 -14.89 1.45 23.32
CA GLU A 120 -15.18 2.41 22.24
C GLU A 120 -13.95 2.64 21.35
N LEU A 121 -12.80 2.94 21.96
CA LEU A 121 -11.56 3.19 21.22
C LEU A 121 -11.08 1.95 20.46
N LYS A 122 -11.27 0.74 21.02
CA LYS A 122 -10.98 -0.51 20.29
C LYS A 122 -11.88 -0.69 19.07
N ALA A 123 -13.14 -0.27 19.13
CA ALA A 123 -14.04 -0.31 17.99
C ALA A 123 -13.61 0.69 16.91
N GLU A 124 -13.22 1.90 17.30
CA GLU A 124 -12.67 2.91 16.40
C GLU A 124 -11.38 2.45 15.73
N PHE A 125 -10.44 1.89 16.50
CA PHE A 125 -9.20 1.31 15.96
C PHE A 125 -9.50 0.19 14.96
N ARG A 126 -10.48 -0.68 15.26
CA ARG A 126 -10.91 -1.73 14.34
C ARG A 126 -11.47 -1.15 13.04
N HIS A 127 -12.24 -0.06 13.12
CA HIS A 127 -12.76 0.61 11.92
C HIS A 127 -11.61 1.13 11.04
N LYS A 128 -10.65 1.88 11.61
CA LYS A 128 -9.47 2.37 10.89
C LYS A 128 -8.59 1.25 10.33
N HIS A 129 -8.45 0.15 11.06
CA HIS A 129 -7.75 -1.03 10.58
C HIS A 129 -8.44 -1.65 9.35
N MET A 130 -9.76 -1.80 9.39
CA MET A 130 -10.54 -2.34 8.26
C MET A 130 -10.51 -1.42 7.04
N GLU A 131 -10.56 -0.10 7.25
CA GLU A 131 -10.42 0.91 6.20
C GLU A 131 -9.06 0.78 5.48
N SER A 132 -7.98 0.75 6.26
CA SER A 132 -6.63 0.55 5.73
C SER A 132 -6.48 -0.78 4.97
N TYR A 133 -7.04 -1.87 5.52
CA TYR A 133 -7.03 -3.18 4.87
C TYR A 133 -7.80 -3.17 3.53
N ALA A 134 -8.98 -2.55 3.49
CA ALA A 134 -9.79 -2.45 2.28
C ALA A 134 -9.08 -1.65 1.18
N ILE A 135 -8.45 -0.52 1.54
CA ILE A 135 -7.62 0.26 0.62
C ILE A 135 -6.46 -0.59 0.09
N ASN A 136 -5.77 -1.29 0.98
CA ASN A 136 -4.65 -2.13 0.61
C ASN A 136 -5.05 -3.27 -0.36
N MET A 137 -6.24 -3.86 -0.17
CA MET A 137 -6.82 -4.83 -1.10
C MET A 137 -7.17 -4.20 -2.45
N ALA A 138 -7.75 -3.01 -2.46
CA ALA A 138 -8.02 -2.28 -3.69
C ALA A 138 -6.73 -2.00 -4.48
N VAL A 139 -5.63 -1.62 -3.80
CA VAL A 139 -4.33 -1.40 -4.43
C VAL A 139 -3.75 -2.72 -4.97
N ILE A 140 -3.82 -3.83 -4.23
CA ILE A 140 -3.35 -5.14 -4.70
C ILE A 140 -4.08 -5.58 -5.96
N VAL A 141 -5.42 -5.55 -5.96
CA VAL A 141 -6.23 -5.97 -7.12
C VAL A 141 -5.93 -5.08 -8.33
N SER A 142 -5.87 -3.76 -8.11
CA SER A 142 -5.53 -2.79 -9.16
C SER A 142 -4.12 -3.02 -9.72
N GLY A 143 -3.15 -3.32 -8.85
CA GLY A 143 -1.77 -3.56 -9.24
C GLY A 143 -1.59 -4.85 -10.03
N VAL A 144 -2.24 -5.94 -9.62
CA VAL A 144 -2.26 -7.18 -10.40
C VAL A 144 -2.90 -6.96 -11.77
N ALA A 145 -4.03 -6.22 -11.82
CA ALA A 145 -4.67 -5.86 -13.09
C ALA A 145 -3.72 -5.01 -13.98
N PHE A 146 -3.01 -4.04 -13.40
CA PHE A 146 -2.04 -3.23 -14.12
C PHE A 146 -0.90 -4.08 -14.70
N VAL A 147 -0.34 -5.01 -13.92
CA VAL A 147 0.70 -5.94 -14.37
C VAL A 147 0.18 -6.82 -15.51
N LEU A 148 -1.04 -7.37 -15.38
CA LEU A 148 -1.66 -8.19 -16.41
C LEU A 148 -1.86 -7.40 -17.72
N PHE A 149 -2.37 -6.17 -17.65
CA PHE A 149 -2.55 -5.34 -18.85
C PHE A 149 -1.20 -4.96 -19.49
N THR A 150 -0.19 -4.70 -18.66
CA THR A 150 1.16 -4.40 -19.14
C THR A 150 1.76 -5.61 -19.86
N ALA A 151 1.63 -6.81 -19.29
CA ALA A 151 2.05 -8.07 -19.91
C ALA A 151 1.32 -8.35 -21.23
N ARG A 152 0.00 -8.10 -21.31
CA ARG A 152 -0.75 -8.28 -22.58
C ARG A 152 -0.31 -7.33 -23.69
N SER A 153 0.11 -6.11 -23.34
CA SER A 153 0.63 -5.15 -24.34
C SER A 153 2.08 -5.39 -24.73
N ALA A 154 2.88 -5.93 -23.82
CA ALA A 154 4.22 -6.38 -24.12
C ALA A 154 4.08 -7.75 -24.79
N ARG A 155 3.93 -7.79 -26.13
CA ARG A 155 4.05 -9.05 -26.86
C ARG A 155 5.44 -9.62 -26.58
N LEU A 156 5.52 -10.55 -25.63
CA LEU A 156 6.64 -11.49 -25.46
C LEU A 156 6.52 -12.58 -26.53
#